data_AF-A0AAD3NV08-F1
#
_entry.id   AF-A0AAD3NV08-F1
#
_cell.length_a   1.000
_cell.length_b   1.000
_cell.length_c   1.000
_cell.angle_alpha   90.00
_cell.angle_beta   90.00
_cell.angle_gamma   90.00
#
_symmetry.space_group_name_H-M   'P 1'
#
loop_
_entity.id
_entity.type
_entity.pdbx_description
1 polymer ?
#
loop_
_entity_poly.entity_id
_entity_poly.type
_entity_poly.pdbx_seq_one_letter_code
_entity_poly.pdbx_strand_id
1 'polypeptide(L)'
;MTLLEIISGRRNLDLNVQESSRYYFPAWVKEQICERNMINIVDKRIASDADVEEVRRSALVSLLCIQNDEKARPNMAQVVLMLQGKTEPHASQIPSVTNQRVEDRRNTDGDGDYSDTDCIV
;
A
#
# COMPACT_ATOMS: atom_id res chain seq x y z
N MET A 1 -3.01 7.68 -0.49
CA MET A 1 -4.25 7.30 0.22
C MET A 1 -5.41 7.13 -0.76
N THR A 2 -5.89 8.16 -1.44
CA THR A 2 -7.06 8.06 -2.35
C THR A 2 -6.89 7.03 -3.48
N LEU A 3 -5.70 6.90 -4.05
CA LEU A 3 -5.43 5.95 -5.14
C LEU A 3 -5.69 4.49 -4.72
N LEU A 4 -5.34 4.11 -3.49
CA LEU A 4 -5.65 2.77 -2.96
C LEU A 4 -7.16 2.53 -2.84
N GLU A 5 -7.92 3.55 -2.47
CA GLU A 5 -9.39 3.45 -2.35
C GLU A 5 -10.04 3.30 -3.72
N ILE A 6 -9.49 3.97 -4.74
CA ILE A 6 -9.97 3.88 -6.13
C ILE A 6 -9.74 2.47 -6.67
N ILE A 7 -8.52 1.92 -6.55
CA ILE A 7 -8.20 0.62 -7.15
C ILE A 7 -8.84 -0.56 -6.40
N SER A 8 -9.13 -0.41 -5.10
CA SER A 8 -9.64 -1.50 -4.26
C SER A 8 -11.13 -1.40 -3.92
N GLY A 9 -11.71 -0.21 -4.03
CA GLY A 9 -13.06 0.07 -3.53
C GLY A 9 -13.18 0.00 -1.99
N ARG A 10 -12.07 -0.13 -1.27
CA ARG A 10 -12.02 -0.25 0.20
C ARG A 10 -11.56 1.06 0.83
N ARG A 11 -12.04 1.34 2.04
CA ARG A 11 -11.56 2.48 2.82
C ARG A 11 -10.15 2.22 3.33
N ASN A 12 -9.31 3.24 3.36
CA ASN A 12 -7.93 3.11 3.86
C ASN A 12 -7.84 2.73 5.35
N LEU A 13 -8.85 3.13 6.13
CA LEU A 13 -9.01 2.79 7.54
C LEU A 13 -10.42 2.22 7.73
N ASP A 14 -10.50 0.97 8.17
CA ASP A 14 -11.77 0.30 8.40
C ASP A 14 -11.80 -0.37 9.78
N LEU A 15 -12.26 0.36 10.79
CA LEU A 15 -12.32 -0.10 12.18
C LEU A 15 -13.33 -1.24 12.43
N ASN A 16 -14.10 -1.65 11.42
CA ASN A 16 -15.07 -2.74 11.54
C ASN A 16 -14.49 -4.10 11.16
N VAL A 17 -13.23 -4.17 10.74
CA VAL A 17 -12.57 -5.43 10.40
C VAL A 17 -12.25 -6.21 11.67
N GLN A 18 -12.65 -7.49 11.74
CA GLN A 18 -12.40 -8.33 12.92
C GLN A 18 -10.91 -8.56 13.21
N GLU A 19 -10.08 -8.52 12.17
CA GLU A 19 -8.64 -8.72 12.27
C GLU A 19 -7.92 -7.38 12.40
N SER A 20 -7.31 -7.13 13.56
CA SER A 20 -6.68 -5.84 13.87
C SER A 20 -5.47 -5.51 12.99
N SER A 21 -4.83 -6.52 12.41
CA SER A 21 -3.77 -6.40 11.40
C SER A 21 -4.26 -5.72 10.12
N ARG A 22 -5.55 -5.82 9.78
CA ARG A 22 -6.15 -5.32 8.53
C ARG A 22 -6.84 -3.97 8.63
N TYR A 23 -6.81 -3.33 9.81
CA TYR A 23 -7.41 -2.01 10.00
C TYR A 23 -6.80 -0.96 9.07
N TYR A 24 -5.51 -1.06 8.80
CA TYR A 24 -4.80 -0.15 7.92
C TYR A 24 -4.54 -0.81 6.57
N PHE A 25 -5.38 -0.46 5.61
CA PHE A 25 -5.37 -1.05 4.28
C PHE A 25 -4.00 -0.95 3.58
N PRO A 26 -3.23 0.15 3.67
CA PRO A 26 -1.93 0.23 3.01
C PRO A 26 -0.89 -0.78 3.50
N ALA A 27 -0.90 -1.15 4.79
CA ALA A 27 0.01 -2.19 5.30
C ALA A 27 -0.33 -3.55 4.68
N TRP A 28 -1.61 -3.90 4.64
CA TRP A 28 -2.08 -5.13 3.99
C TRP A 28 -1.77 -5.15 2.49
N VAL A 29 -1.89 -4.02 1.79
CA VAL A 29 -1.52 -3.91 0.36
C VAL A 29 -0.03 -4.20 0.15
N LYS A 30 0.85 -3.72 1.04
CA LYS A 30 2.28 -4.04 0.97
C LYS A 30 2.50 -5.55 1.02
N GLU A 31 1.88 -6.26 1.96
CA GLU A 31 1.97 -7.72 2.07
C GLU A 31 1.53 -8.42 0.78
N GLN A 32 0.40 -7.99 0.20
CA GLN A 32 -0.09 -8.57 -1.06
C GLN A 32 0.86 -8.33 -2.24
N ILE A 33 1.61 -7.21 -2.26
CA ILE A 33 2.69 -6.97 -3.24
C ILE A 33 3.83 -7.96 -3.07
N CYS A 34 4.25 -8.20 -1.83
CA CYS A 34 5.35 -9.13 -1.54
C CYS A 34 4.96 -10.59 -1.86
N GLU A 35 3.68 -10.94 -1.66
CA GLU A 35 3.10 -12.24 -2.04
C GLU A 35 2.78 -12.37 -3.55
N ARG A 36 3.01 -11.30 -4.35
CA ARG A 36 2.64 -11.21 -5.78
C ARG A 36 1.16 -11.46 -6.06
N ASN A 37 0.29 -11.11 -5.11
CA ASN A 37 -1.15 -11.37 -5.17
C ASN A 37 -1.95 -10.10 -5.49
N MET A 38 -1.81 -9.57 -6.71
CA MET A 38 -2.42 -8.29 -7.10
C MET A 38 -3.94 -8.36 -7.21
N ILE A 39 -4.47 -9.54 -7.52
CA ILE A 39 -5.91 -9.78 -7.67
C ILE A 39 -6.65 -9.45 -6.36
N ASN A 40 -6.02 -9.69 -5.22
CA ASN A 40 -6.61 -9.39 -3.92
C ASN A 40 -6.73 -7.88 -3.64
N ILE A 41 -5.89 -7.04 -4.27
CA ILE A 41 -5.89 -5.59 -4.08
C ILE A 41 -7.05 -4.93 -4.85
N VAL A 42 -7.43 -5.49 -5.99
CA VAL A 42 -8.41 -4.89 -6.93
C VAL A 42 -9.83 -4.98 -6.40
N ASP A 43 -10.62 -3.95 -6.67
CA ASP A 43 -12.07 -3.99 -6.48
C ASP A 43 -12.68 -5.13 -7.31
N LYS A 44 -13.35 -6.05 -6.62
CA LYS A 44 -14.00 -7.23 -7.22
C LYS A 44 -14.97 -6.88 -8.34
N ARG A 45 -15.53 -5.66 -8.35
CA ARG A 45 -16.48 -5.19 -9.38
C ARG A 45 -15.82 -4.94 -10.73
N ILE A 46 -14.51 -4.71 -10.76
CA ILE A 46 -13.74 -4.42 -11.99
C ILE A 46 -12.60 -5.42 -12.22
N ALA A 47 -12.45 -6.42 -11.34
CA ALA A 47 -11.32 -7.34 -11.35
C ALA A 47 -11.19 -8.15 -12.66
N SER A 48 -12.28 -8.37 -13.39
CA SER A 48 -12.25 -9.05 -14.70
C SER A 48 -11.59 -8.22 -15.81
N ASP A 49 -11.66 -6.89 -15.70
CA ASP A 49 -11.16 -5.95 -16.71
C ASP A 49 -9.84 -5.29 -16.30
N ALA A 50 -9.35 -5.60 -15.10
CA ALA A 50 -8.17 -4.98 -14.53
C ALA A 50 -6.88 -5.62 -15.07
N ASP A 51 -5.97 -4.78 -15.55
CA ASP A 51 -4.62 -5.19 -15.91
C ASP A 51 -3.77 -5.34 -14.64
N VAL A 52 -3.16 -6.52 -14.46
CA VAL A 52 -2.38 -6.88 -13.27
C VAL A 52 -1.16 -5.97 -13.09
N GLU A 53 -0.50 -5.56 -14.17
CA GLU A 53 0.66 -4.68 -14.11
C GLU A 53 0.26 -3.25 -13.78
N GLU A 54 -0.86 -2.76 -14.33
CA GLU A 54 -1.40 -1.44 -13.97
C GLU A 54 -1.81 -1.39 -12.49
N VAL A 55 -2.38 -2.48 -11.96
CA VAL A 55 -2.72 -2.61 -10.54
C VAL A 55 -1.46 -2.61 -9.68
N ARG A 56 -0.46 -3.42 -10.04
CA ARG A 56 0.83 -3.48 -9.33
C ARG A 56 1.46 -2.10 -9.28
N ARG A 57 1.54 -1.42 -10.43
CA ARG A 57 2.12 -0.09 -10.54
C ARG A 57 1.36 0.94 -9.71
N SER A 58 0.02 0.94 -9.80
CA SER A 58 -0.84 1.84 -9.04
C SER A 58 -0.71 1.63 -7.53
N ALA A 59 -0.62 0.38 -7.08
CA ALA A 59 -0.42 0.03 -5.68
C ALA A 59 0.96 0.50 -5.18
N LEU A 60 2.03 0.25 -5.95
CA LEU A 60 3.38 0.71 -5.64
C LEU A 60 3.48 2.24 -5.55
N VAL A 61 2.97 2.95 -6.56
CA VAL A 61 2.91 4.42 -6.57
C VAL A 61 2.15 4.94 -5.36
N SER A 62 1.05 4.28 -4.98
CA SER A 62 0.29 4.65 -3.78
C SER A 62 1.10 4.54 -2.50
N LEU A 63 1.89 3.46 -2.35
CA LEU A 63 2.75 3.24 -1.20
C LEU A 63 3.89 4.28 -1.14
N LEU A 64 4.48 4.64 -2.28
CA LEU A 64 5.47 5.72 -2.39
C LEU A 64 4.89 7.09 -2.00
N CYS A 65 3.60 7.33 -2.21
CA CYS A 65 2.99 8.61 -1.86
C CYS A 65 2.71 8.77 -0.35
N ILE A 66 2.64 7.67 0.41
CA ILE A 66 2.26 7.68 1.84
C ILE A 66 3.44 7.45 2.78
N GLN A 67 4.66 7.47 2.26
CA GLN A 67 5.89 7.29 3.03
C GLN A 67 6.00 8.33 4.14
N ASN A 68 6.62 7.96 5.26
CA ASN A 68 6.82 8.89 6.38
C ASN A 68 7.83 10.00 6.05
N ASP A 69 8.89 9.66 5.30
CA ASP A 69 9.87 10.64 4.84
C ASP A 69 9.28 11.49 3.71
N GLU A 70 9.06 12.77 3.98
CA GLU A 70 8.56 13.74 3.03
C GLU A 70 9.46 13.88 1.80
N LYS A 71 10.78 13.77 1.96
CA LYS A 71 11.75 13.92 0.87
C LYS A 71 11.76 12.73 -0.09
N ALA A 72 11.32 11.56 0.39
CA ALA A 72 11.22 10.36 -0.40
C ALA A 72 9.91 10.31 -1.21
N ARG A 73 8.88 11.09 -0.81
CA ARG A 73 7.61 11.15 -1.54
C ARG A 73 7.81 11.74 -2.95
N PRO A 74 7.25 11.11 -3.99
CA PRO A 74 7.29 11.66 -5.33
C PRO A 74 6.40 12.91 -5.43
N ASN A 75 6.81 13.87 -6.24
CA ASN A 75 5.94 14.98 -6.62
C ASN A 75 4.86 14.50 -7.61
N MET A 76 3.80 15.29 -7.79
CA MET A 76 2.67 14.91 -8.65
C MET A 76 3.05 14.67 -10.11
N ALA A 77 4.06 15.35 -10.65
CA ALA A 77 4.52 15.10 -12.02
C ALA A 77 5.15 13.70 -12.14
N GLN A 78 5.97 13.31 -11.16
CA GLN A 78 6.55 11.96 -11.08
C GLN A 78 5.45 10.90 -10.92
N VAL A 79 4.46 11.14 -10.06
CA VAL A 79 3.30 10.25 -9.88
C VAL A 79 2.58 10.00 -11.20
N VAL A 80 2.29 11.06 -11.98
CA VAL A 80 1.62 10.92 -13.27
C VAL A 80 2.47 10.13 -14.28
N LEU A 81 3.78 10.39 -14.35
CA LEU A 81 4.68 9.64 -15.23
C LEU A 81 4.72 8.15 -14.85
N MET A 82 4.74 7.85 -13.55
CA MET A 82 4.68 6.47 -13.08
C MET A 82 3.36 5.81 -13.45
N LEU A 83 2.21 6.45 -13.18
CA LEU A 83 0.90 5.89 -13.55
C LEU A 83 0.71 5.70 -15.06
N GLN A 84 1.37 6.52 -15.88
CA GLN A 84 1.37 6.36 -17.35
C GLN A 84 2.33 5.26 -17.85
N GLY A 85 3.05 4.57 -16.97
CA GLY A 85 4.05 3.57 -17.34
C GLY A 85 5.30 4.16 -18.03
N LYS A 86 5.51 5.47 -17.93
CA LYS A 86 6.69 6.16 -18.50
C LYS A 86 7.92 6.09 -17.60
N THR A 87 7.73 5.72 -16.34
CA THR A 87 8.78 5.58 -15.34
C THR A 87 8.35 4.50 -14.36
N GLU A 88 9.25 3.60 -13.99
CA GLU A 88 8.91 2.54 -13.03
C GLU A 88 8.97 3.06 -11.59
N PRO A 89 7.99 2.70 -10.73
CA PRO A 89 8.07 2.97 -9.31
C PRO A 89 9.20 2.12 -8.69
N HIS A 90 10.19 2.77 -8.10
CA HIS A 90 11.36 2.08 -7.54
C HIS A 90 10.98 1.40 -6.21
N ALA A 91 10.69 0.10 -6.27
CA ALA A 91 10.21 -0.68 -5.13
C ALA A 91 11.18 -0.72 -3.93
N SER A 92 12.49 -0.56 -4.20
CA SER A 92 13.56 -0.43 -3.19
C SER A 92 13.42 0.80 -2.28
N GLN A 93 12.45 1.67 -2.53
CA GLN A 93 12.12 2.81 -1.68
C GLN A 93 10.83 2.60 -0.88
N ILE A 94 10.09 1.49 -1.04
CA ILE A 94 8.86 1.26 -0.25
C ILE A 94 9.27 1.12 1.22
N PRO A 95 8.92 2.07 2.10
CA PRO A 95 9.36 2.02 3.49
C PRO A 95 8.59 0.94 4.25
N SER A 96 8.98 0.72 5.50
CA SER A 96 8.10 0.17 6.51
C SER A 96 6.81 1.00 6.53
N VAL A 97 5.71 0.43 6.03
CA VAL A 97 4.39 1.03 6.10
C VAL A 97 3.92 0.83 7.55
N THR A 98 4.42 1.67 8.45
CA THR A 98 4.14 1.53 9.88
C THR A 98 2.75 2.07 10.21
N ASN A 99 2.03 1.34 11.06
CA ASN A 99 0.74 1.69 11.64
C ASN A 99 0.83 2.84 12.66
N GLN A 100 1.51 3.95 12.34
CA GLN A 100 1.80 4.99 13.34
C GLN A 100 0.54 5.62 13.95
N ARG A 101 -0.58 5.69 13.23
CA ARG A 101 -1.86 6.17 13.79
C ARG A 101 -2.57 5.18 14.74
N VAL A 102 -2.15 3.91 14.77
CA VAL A 102 -2.70 2.89 15.67
C VAL A 102 -1.77 2.62 16.87
N GLU A 103 -0.48 2.91 16.73
CA GLU A 103 0.51 2.81 17.84
C GLU A 103 0.19 3.80 18.97
N ASP A 104 -0.27 5.02 18.66
CA ASP A 104 -0.70 6.00 19.69
C ASP A 104 -1.89 5.54 20.55
N ARG A 105 -2.64 4.49 20.14
CA ARG A 105 -3.71 3.86 20.96
C ARG A 105 -3.31 2.52 21.58
N ARG A 106 -2.08 2.05 21.37
CA ARG A 106 -1.59 0.73 21.80
C ARG A 106 -0.38 0.79 22.73
N ASN A 107 -0.18 1.87 23.48
CA ASN A 107 0.86 1.90 24.54
C ASN A 107 0.50 1.08 25.80
N THR A 108 -0.37 0.09 25.66
CA THR A 108 -0.55 -1.00 26.63
C THR A 108 -0.57 -2.29 25.83
N ASP A 109 0.45 -3.10 26.05
CA ASP A 109 0.55 -4.51 25.70
C ASP A 109 1.09 -4.86 24.30
N GLY A 110 2.40 -5.09 24.26
CA GLY A 110 2.93 -6.35 23.75
C GLY A 110 3.57 -6.32 22.36
N ASP A 111 4.89 -6.45 22.38
CA ASP A 111 5.83 -6.76 21.31
C ASP A 111 5.25 -7.54 20.12
N GLY A 112 5.18 -6.89 18.96
CA GLY A 112 4.97 -7.51 17.67
C GLY A 112 6.09 -7.13 16.73
N ASP A 113 7.16 -7.93 16.73
CA ASP A 113 8.27 -7.85 15.78
C ASP A 113 7.74 -8.23 14.38
N TYR A 114 7.24 -7.23 13.65
CA TYR A 114 6.94 -7.36 12.23
C TYR A 114 8.27 -7.28 11.49
N SER A 115 8.78 -8.45 11.13
CA SER A 115 10.07 -8.65 10.47
C SER A 115 10.15 -7.76 9.23
N ASP A 116 11.00 -6.75 9.35
CA ASP A 116 11.48 -5.91 8.28
C ASP A 116 12.34 -6.82 7.40
N THR A 117 11.80 -7.34 6.31
CA THR A 117 12.60 -8.08 5.34
C THR A 117 12.13 -7.76 3.94
N ASP A 118 13.09 -7.25 3.18
CA ASP A 118 12.99 -6.74 1.81
C ASP A 118 12.00 -7.52 0.94
N CYS A 119 10.94 -6.84 0.53
CA CYS A 119 10.19 -7.27 -0.63
C CYS A 119 11.08 -7.03 -1.85
N ILE A 120 11.83 -8.07 -2.26
CA ILE A 120 12.50 -8.11 -3.56
C ILE A 120 11.39 -8.17 -4.62
N VAL A 121 10.96 -7.00 -5.08
CA VAL A 121 10.02 -6.84 -6.20
C VAL A 121 10.75 -7.06 -7.51
#